data_AF-A0A7Y5K9Y1-F1
#
_entry.id   AF-A0A7Y5K9Y1-F1
#
_cell.length_a   1.000
_cell.length_b   1.000
_cell.length_c   1.000
_cell.angle_alpha   90.00
_cell.angle_beta   90.00
_cell.angle_gamma   90.00
#
_symmetry.space_group_name_H-M   'P 1'
#
loop_
_entity.id
_entity.type
_entity.pdbx_description
1 polymer ?
#
loop_
_entity_poly.entity_id
_entity_poly.type
_entity_poly.pdbx_seq_one_letter_code
_entity_poly.pdbx_strand_id
1 'polypeptide(L)'
;ELAAIGSTPLGALDLPVAISELFFSQFGCGDSIQLYPSNGTPQSCAGFTTFLQTPSNDMAMRTIINGMIDGSYQVPPTTAGVTHIEFTNGTLSNPTWNALTNLFILRSAGTGYWDALVPVYQGGDCSPSGAIPIVGYANIRITNVQGPPNHLITGNVSCPLFQGGGVGGGPSFGVFTTLPGLVE
;
A
#
# COMPACT_ATOMS: atom_id res chain seq x y z
N GLU A 1 19.52 0.72 15.33
CA GLU A 1 19.49 0.49 13.87
C GLU A 1 18.25 -0.34 13.55
N LEU A 2 17.30 0.22 12.80
CA LEU A 2 16.10 -0.48 12.35
C LEU A 2 16.28 -0.73 10.85
N ALA A 3 16.40 -2.00 10.46
CA ALA A 3 16.62 -2.38 9.07
C ALA A 3 15.53 -1.76 8.18
N ALA A 4 15.94 -0.98 7.19
CA ALA A 4 15.05 -0.65 6.10
C ALA A 4 14.61 -1.96 5.44
N ILE A 5 13.30 -2.18 5.38
CA ILE A 5 12.75 -3.38 4.77
C ILE A 5 12.94 -3.23 3.26
N GLY A 6 14.05 -3.74 2.72
CA GLY A 6 14.27 -3.82 1.28
C GLY A 6 13.41 -4.91 0.62
N SER A 7 12.87 -5.85 1.40
CA SER A 7 12.08 -6.97 0.90
C SER A 7 11.06 -7.46 1.92
N THR A 8 9.90 -7.93 1.46
CA THR A 8 8.86 -8.52 2.31
C THR A 8 8.88 -10.04 2.28
N PRO A 9 8.62 -10.74 3.39
CA PRO A 9 8.34 -12.16 3.36
C PRO A 9 7.00 -12.48 2.69
N LEU A 10 6.74 -13.76 2.45
CA LEU A 10 5.45 -14.24 1.96
C LEU A 10 4.31 -13.80 2.90
N GLY A 11 3.26 -13.21 2.33
CA GLY A 11 2.06 -12.79 3.05
C GLY A 11 2.22 -11.55 3.92
N ALA A 12 3.37 -10.85 3.88
CA ALA A 12 3.55 -9.63 4.67
C ALA A 12 2.68 -8.46 4.18
N LEU A 13 2.42 -8.40 2.87
CA LEU A 13 1.46 -7.46 2.29
C LEU A 13 0.07 -8.09 2.34
N ASP A 14 -0.82 -7.54 3.15
CA ASP A 14 -2.17 -8.08 3.35
C ASP A 14 -3.29 -7.08 3.06
N LEU A 15 -2.97 -5.79 2.84
CA LEU A 15 -3.90 -4.79 2.32
C LEU A 15 -3.66 -4.58 0.82
N PRO A 16 -4.68 -4.76 -0.04
CA PRO A 16 -4.53 -4.60 -1.49
C PRO A 16 -4.62 -3.12 -1.92
N VAL A 17 -3.87 -2.27 -1.23
CA VAL A 17 -3.71 -0.84 -1.53
C VAL A 17 -2.22 -0.51 -1.42
N ALA A 18 -1.75 0.35 -2.30
CA ALA A 18 -0.41 0.91 -2.25
C ALA A 18 -0.47 2.44 -2.18
N ILE A 19 0.53 3.05 -1.55
CA ILE A 19 0.63 4.51 -1.35
C ILE A 19 1.64 5.08 -2.35
N SER A 20 1.36 6.23 -2.92
CA SER A 20 2.31 6.94 -3.77
C SER A 20 3.46 7.49 -2.94
N GLU A 21 4.68 7.44 -3.47
CA GLU A 21 5.82 8.17 -2.90
C GLU A 21 5.54 9.67 -2.72
N LEU A 22 4.63 10.26 -3.51
CA LEU A 22 4.20 11.66 -3.41
C LEU A 22 3.61 11.97 -2.03
N PHE A 23 2.91 11.04 -1.37
CA PHE A 23 2.42 11.24 0.00
C PHE A 23 3.58 11.65 0.92
N PHE A 24 4.72 10.95 0.81
CA PHE A 24 5.89 11.15 1.66
C PHE A 24 6.72 12.40 1.31
N SER A 25 6.38 13.11 0.23
CA SER A 25 6.96 14.42 -0.06
C SER A 25 6.40 15.54 0.82
N GLN A 26 5.22 15.33 1.43
CA GLN A 26 4.49 16.35 2.19
C GLN A 26 3.99 15.86 3.55
N PHE A 27 3.81 14.55 3.72
CA PHE A 27 3.30 13.89 4.92
C PHE A 27 4.25 12.77 5.36
N GLY A 28 4.01 12.17 6.51
CA GLY A 28 4.83 11.09 7.05
C GLY A 28 4.21 10.38 8.25
N CYS A 29 5.07 9.96 9.17
CA CYS A 29 4.68 9.26 10.39
C CYS A 29 3.59 10.01 11.17
N GLY A 30 2.52 9.30 11.54
CA GLY A 30 1.41 9.83 12.34
C GLY A 30 0.37 10.60 11.53
N ASP A 31 0.70 11.01 10.31
CA ASP A 31 -0.25 11.72 9.45
C ASP A 31 -1.39 10.81 9.01
N SER A 32 -2.56 11.42 8.86
CA SER A 32 -3.73 10.74 8.34
C SER A 32 -3.63 10.58 6.83
N ILE A 33 -4.12 9.44 6.35
CA ILE A 33 -4.17 9.12 4.93
C ILE A 33 -5.57 8.64 4.56
N GLN A 34 -6.09 9.17 3.45
CA GLN A 34 -7.34 8.71 2.85
C GLN A 34 -7.02 7.89 1.61
N LEU A 35 -6.98 6.57 1.76
CA LEU A 35 -6.60 5.67 0.67
C LEU A 35 -7.64 5.64 -0.47
N TYR A 36 -8.91 5.87 -0.15
CA TYR A 36 -9.97 6.01 -1.13
C TYR A 36 -11.16 6.78 -0.53
N PRO A 37 -11.86 7.64 -1.29
CA PRO A 37 -11.55 8.05 -2.66
C PRO A 37 -10.33 8.97 -2.72
N SER A 38 -9.62 8.96 -3.86
CA SER A 38 -8.61 9.98 -4.11
C SER A 38 -9.28 11.33 -4.36
N ASN A 39 -8.81 12.39 -3.71
CA ASN A 39 -9.20 13.78 -3.95
C ASN A 39 -8.16 14.54 -4.78
N GLY A 40 -7.18 13.83 -5.36
CA GLY A 40 -6.11 14.41 -6.17
C GLY A 40 -5.00 15.10 -5.36
N THR A 41 -5.06 15.05 -4.02
CA THR A 41 -3.98 15.58 -3.16
C THR A 41 -3.02 14.46 -2.76
N PRO A 42 -1.77 14.80 -2.39
CA PRO A 42 -0.81 13.83 -1.88
C PRO A 42 -1.33 13.03 -0.68
N GLN A 43 -2.17 13.62 0.18
CA GLN A 43 -2.75 12.98 1.37
C GLN A 43 -3.76 11.85 1.04
N SER A 44 -4.25 11.79 -0.20
CA SER A 44 -5.13 10.73 -0.68
C SER A 44 -4.52 9.93 -1.85
N CYS A 45 -3.20 10.00 -2.00
CA CYS A 45 -2.50 9.46 -3.16
C CYS A 45 -2.22 7.98 -2.97
N ALA A 46 -3.21 7.16 -3.29
CA ALA A 46 -3.14 5.71 -3.17
C ALA A 46 -3.88 5.02 -4.32
N GLY A 47 -3.60 3.73 -4.52
CA GLY A 47 -4.24 2.94 -5.56
C GLY A 47 -4.48 1.51 -5.13
N PHE A 48 -5.56 0.91 -5.63
CA PHE A 48 -5.85 -0.51 -5.46
C PHE A 48 -4.90 -1.34 -6.31
N THR A 49 -4.35 -2.39 -5.73
CA THR A 49 -3.38 -3.27 -6.38
C THR A 49 -3.78 -4.74 -6.31
N THR A 50 -3.56 -5.45 -7.40
CA THR A 50 -3.63 -6.92 -7.46
C THR A 50 -2.25 -7.55 -7.19
N PHE A 51 -1.33 -6.76 -6.62
CA PHE A 51 0.05 -7.10 -6.35
C PHE A 51 0.78 -7.55 -7.61
N LEU A 52 1.03 -8.85 -7.78
CA LEU A 52 1.79 -9.40 -8.90
C LEU A 52 0.87 -10.09 -9.92
N GLN A 53 -0.45 -10.06 -9.72
CA GLN A 53 -1.39 -10.76 -10.57
C GLN A 53 -1.82 -9.92 -11.76
N THR A 54 -1.84 -10.53 -12.93
CA THR A 54 -2.39 -9.96 -14.15
C THR A 54 -3.49 -10.88 -14.71
N PRO A 55 -4.52 -10.32 -15.36
CA PRO A 55 -4.82 -8.89 -15.54
C PRO A 55 -5.30 -8.22 -14.24
N SER A 56 -4.88 -6.97 -14.02
CA SER A 56 -5.30 -6.17 -12.86
C SER A 56 -6.69 -5.57 -13.06
N ASN A 57 -7.70 -6.23 -12.52
CA ASN A 57 -9.10 -5.80 -12.62
C ASN A 57 -9.89 -6.11 -11.35
N ASP A 58 -11.14 -5.63 -11.30
CA ASP A 58 -12.05 -5.79 -10.17
C ASP A 58 -12.27 -7.27 -9.76
N MET A 59 -12.38 -8.18 -10.73
CA MET A 59 -12.60 -9.59 -10.43
C MET A 59 -11.34 -10.24 -9.83
N ALA A 60 -10.16 -9.97 -10.39
CA ALA A 60 -8.89 -10.43 -9.85
C ALA A 60 -8.67 -9.91 -8.43
N MET A 61 -8.95 -8.63 -8.22
CA MET A 61 -8.92 -7.99 -6.89
C MET A 61 -9.83 -8.72 -5.88
N ARG A 62 -11.08 -9.00 -6.25
CA ARG A 62 -12.02 -9.73 -5.40
C ARG A 62 -11.55 -11.14 -5.07
N THR A 63 -10.99 -11.86 -6.04
CA THR A 63 -10.42 -13.20 -5.84
C THR A 63 -9.25 -13.16 -4.85
N ILE A 64 -8.35 -12.19 -4.98
CA ILE A 64 -7.24 -11.97 -4.05
C ILE A 64 -7.75 -11.73 -2.63
N ILE A 65 -8.71 -10.81 -2.46
CA ILE A 65 -9.26 -10.46 -1.14
C ILE A 65 -9.90 -11.69 -0.49
N ASN A 66 -10.72 -12.44 -1.23
CA ASN A 66 -11.33 -13.66 -0.72
C ASN A 66 -10.28 -14.70 -0.34
N GLY A 67 -9.22 -14.84 -1.14
CA GLY A 67 -8.09 -15.72 -0.82
C GLY A 67 -7.31 -15.28 0.42
N MET A 68 -7.22 -13.98 0.70
CA MET A 68 -6.64 -13.47 1.94
C MET A 68 -7.51 -13.73 3.16
N ILE A 69 -8.84 -13.77 2.98
CA ILE A 69 -9.82 -14.06 4.03
C ILE A 69 -9.79 -15.54 4.41
N ASP A 70 -9.78 -16.44 3.42
CA ASP A 70 -9.79 -17.89 3.65
C ASP A 70 -8.39 -18.51 3.82
N GLY A 71 -7.33 -17.72 3.59
CA GLY A 71 -5.93 -18.14 3.72
C GLY A 71 -5.38 -18.88 2.51
N SER A 72 -6.14 -19.03 1.42
CA SER A 72 -5.69 -19.66 0.17
C SER A 72 -4.75 -18.78 -0.66
N TYR A 73 -4.68 -17.48 -0.36
CA TYR A 73 -3.79 -16.54 -1.02
C TYR A 73 -2.92 -15.77 -0.03
N GLN A 74 -1.61 -15.76 -0.31
CA GLN A 74 -0.63 -14.91 0.35
C GLN A 74 0.16 -14.18 -0.73
N VAL A 75 0.36 -12.87 -0.56
CA VAL A 75 1.15 -12.08 -1.50
C VAL A 75 2.58 -12.60 -1.51
N PRO A 76 3.16 -12.95 -2.68
CA PRO A 76 4.54 -13.41 -2.77
C PRO A 76 5.53 -12.38 -2.21
N PRO A 77 6.75 -12.79 -1.84
CA PRO A 77 7.81 -11.87 -1.48
C PRO A 77 8.01 -10.77 -2.53
N THR A 78 8.16 -9.53 -2.07
CA THR A 78 8.44 -8.37 -2.92
C THR A 78 9.75 -7.73 -2.51
N THR A 79 10.37 -6.97 -3.39
CA THR A 79 11.64 -6.26 -3.13
C THR A 79 11.57 -4.86 -3.71
N ALA A 80 11.85 -3.85 -2.88
CA ALA A 80 11.91 -2.45 -3.30
C ALA A 80 13.02 -2.26 -4.35
N GLY A 81 12.75 -1.45 -5.37
CA GLY A 81 13.63 -1.23 -6.52
C GLY A 81 13.66 -2.36 -7.55
N VAL A 82 12.99 -3.49 -7.30
CA VAL A 82 12.99 -4.66 -8.19
C VAL A 82 11.57 -5.05 -8.61
N THR A 83 10.67 -5.18 -7.64
CA THR A 83 9.31 -5.66 -7.86
C THR A 83 8.42 -4.54 -8.42
N HIS A 84 7.65 -4.88 -9.45
CA HIS A 84 6.57 -4.06 -9.97
C HIS A 84 5.24 -4.62 -9.49
N ILE A 85 4.34 -3.75 -9.04
CA ILE A 85 2.98 -4.11 -8.64
C ILE A 85 1.95 -3.56 -9.62
N GLU A 86 0.91 -4.34 -9.80
CA GLU A 86 -0.15 -4.15 -10.76
C GLU A 86 -1.30 -3.37 -10.14
N PHE A 87 -1.65 -2.23 -10.73
CA PHE A 87 -2.74 -1.38 -10.26
C PHE A 87 -4.01 -1.55 -11.09
N THR A 88 -5.15 -1.60 -10.40
CA THR A 88 -6.45 -1.56 -11.08
C THR A 88 -6.73 -0.12 -11.49
N ASN A 89 -7.14 0.10 -12.74
CA ASN A 89 -7.48 1.43 -13.27
C ASN A 89 -8.83 1.96 -12.73
N GLY A 90 -8.89 2.26 -11.43
CA GLY A 90 -9.91 3.07 -10.77
C GLY A 90 -11.35 2.52 -10.73
N THR A 91 -11.91 2.48 -9.52
CA THR A 91 -13.28 2.03 -9.16
C THR A 91 -13.45 0.52 -9.10
N LEU A 92 -13.88 0.05 -7.92
CA LEU A 92 -14.21 -1.35 -7.64
C LEU A 92 -15.72 -1.53 -7.57
N SER A 93 -16.20 -2.72 -7.88
CA SER A 93 -17.61 -3.08 -7.81
C SER A 93 -18.08 -3.27 -6.36
N ASN A 94 -19.39 -3.17 -6.12
CA ASN A 94 -19.98 -3.41 -4.79
C ASN A 94 -19.56 -4.77 -4.18
N PRO A 95 -19.54 -5.89 -4.94
CA PRO A 95 -19.00 -7.15 -4.42
C PRO A 95 -17.55 -7.07 -3.91
N THR A 96 -16.68 -6.32 -4.57
CA THR A 96 -15.28 -6.18 -4.16
C THR A 96 -15.18 -5.31 -2.91
N TRP A 97 -15.99 -4.26 -2.79
CA TRP A 97 -16.12 -3.49 -1.56
C TRP A 97 -16.65 -4.31 -0.38
N ASN A 98 -17.62 -5.20 -0.61
CA ASN A 98 -18.09 -6.12 0.43
C ASN A 98 -16.97 -7.06 0.87
N ALA A 99 -16.17 -7.58 -0.07
CA ALA A 99 -15.01 -8.40 0.26
C ALA A 99 -13.95 -7.61 1.07
N LEU A 100 -13.63 -6.36 0.69
CA LEU A 100 -12.73 -5.49 1.45
C LEU A 100 -13.24 -5.22 2.87
N THR A 101 -14.54 -4.98 3.01
CA THR A 101 -15.17 -4.75 4.33
C THR A 101 -15.07 -6.00 5.20
N ASN A 102 -15.30 -7.19 4.62
CA ASN A 102 -15.13 -8.46 5.33
C ASN A 102 -13.67 -8.71 5.75
N LEU A 103 -12.71 -8.40 4.88
CA LEU A 103 -11.29 -8.49 5.20
C LEU A 103 -10.94 -7.53 6.36
N PHE A 104 -11.45 -6.30 6.34
CA PHE A 104 -11.26 -5.37 7.45
C PHE A 104 -11.86 -5.89 8.76
N ILE A 105 -13.10 -6.40 8.74
CA ILE A 105 -13.74 -7.00 9.94
C ILE A 105 -12.88 -8.15 10.49
N LEU A 106 -12.37 -9.01 9.62
CA LEU A 106 -11.48 -10.11 10.01
C LEU A 106 -10.18 -9.60 10.65
N ARG A 107 -9.53 -8.61 10.04
CA ARG A 107 -8.22 -8.09 10.47
C ARG A 107 -8.28 -7.18 11.68
N SER A 108 -9.42 -6.52 11.90
CA SER A 108 -9.67 -5.64 13.05
C SER A 108 -10.31 -6.36 14.24
N ALA A 109 -10.52 -7.67 14.15
CA ALA A 109 -11.14 -8.46 15.20
C ALA A 109 -10.39 -8.30 16.53
N GLY A 110 -11.06 -7.73 17.52
CA GLY A 110 -10.53 -7.53 18.88
C GLY A 110 -9.79 -6.21 19.11
N THR A 111 -9.40 -5.47 18.06
CA THR A 111 -8.66 -4.20 18.17
C THR A 111 -9.45 -3.01 17.65
N GLY A 112 -10.37 -3.21 16.70
CA GLY A 112 -11.09 -2.14 16.01
C GLY A 112 -10.25 -1.40 14.95
N TYR A 113 -9.02 -1.85 14.69
CA TYR A 113 -8.14 -1.32 13.66
C TYR A 113 -7.32 -2.44 13.03
N TRP A 114 -6.86 -2.22 11.80
CA TRP A 114 -5.97 -3.15 11.10
C TRP A 114 -4.62 -2.50 10.85
N ASP A 115 -3.58 -3.01 11.51
CA ASP A 115 -2.19 -2.64 11.21
C ASP A 115 -1.71 -3.48 10.02
N ALA A 116 -1.44 -2.80 8.90
CA ALA A 116 -1.04 -3.41 7.63
C ALA A 116 0.29 -2.85 7.14
N LEU A 117 1.07 -3.67 6.43
CA LEU A 117 2.22 -3.23 5.65
C LEU A 117 1.78 -3.05 4.19
N VAL A 118 2.02 -1.86 3.64
CA VAL A 118 1.68 -1.54 2.25
C VAL A 118 2.93 -1.17 1.45
N PRO A 119 2.96 -1.50 0.15
CA PRO A 119 4.01 -1.02 -0.73
C PRO A 119 3.85 0.48 -0.99
N VAL A 120 4.98 1.16 -1.11
CA VAL A 120 5.09 2.53 -1.62
C VAL A 120 5.53 2.44 -3.07
N TYR A 121 4.70 2.94 -3.99
CA TYR A 121 4.99 2.88 -5.43
C TYR A 121 5.59 4.19 -5.94
N GLN A 122 6.41 4.08 -6.98
CA GLN A 122 6.96 5.23 -7.69
C GLN A 122 5.87 5.94 -8.51
N GLY A 123 5.64 7.23 -8.30
CA GLY A 123 4.62 7.93 -9.07
C GLY A 123 4.28 9.30 -8.51
N GLY A 124 4.18 10.30 -9.39
CA GLY A 124 3.90 11.69 -9.04
C GLY A 124 2.46 12.14 -9.32
N ASP A 125 1.63 11.29 -9.90
CA ASP A 125 0.22 11.53 -10.20
C ASP A 125 -0.64 10.48 -9.48
N CYS A 126 -1.66 10.93 -8.73
CA CYS A 126 -2.51 10.09 -7.87
C CYS A 126 -3.51 9.22 -8.65
N SER A 127 -3.06 8.67 -9.78
CA SER A 127 -3.82 7.92 -10.77
C SER A 127 -3.02 6.68 -11.25
N PRO A 128 -2.57 5.79 -10.34
CA PRO A 128 -1.74 4.65 -10.72
C PRO A 128 -2.51 3.66 -11.59
N SER A 129 -1.88 3.16 -12.66
CA SER A 129 -2.44 2.14 -13.55
C SER A 129 -1.34 1.24 -14.13
N GLY A 130 -1.64 -0.05 -14.29
CA GLY A 130 -0.67 -1.04 -14.80
C GLY A 130 0.44 -1.37 -13.80
N ALA A 131 1.56 -1.88 -14.31
CA ALA A 131 2.72 -2.27 -13.52
C ALA A 131 3.58 -1.07 -13.12
N ILE A 132 3.76 -0.84 -11.82
CA ILE A 132 4.55 0.29 -11.29
C ILE A 132 5.56 -0.23 -10.25
N PRO A 133 6.83 0.21 -10.28
CA PRO A 133 7.83 -0.25 -9.33
C PRO A 133 7.53 0.18 -7.89
N ILE A 134 7.86 -0.70 -6.94
CA ILE A 134 7.88 -0.40 -5.51
C ILE A 134 9.19 0.30 -5.16
N VAL A 135 9.13 1.41 -4.43
CA VAL A 135 10.30 2.15 -3.91
C VAL A 135 10.52 1.94 -2.40
N GLY A 136 9.53 1.40 -1.70
CA GLY A 136 9.64 1.09 -0.28
C GLY A 136 8.36 0.50 0.30
N TYR A 137 8.25 0.52 1.62
CA TYR A 137 7.05 0.05 2.33
C TYR A 137 6.70 1.02 3.46
N ALA A 138 5.42 1.08 3.78
CA ALA A 138 4.92 1.87 4.90
C ALA A 138 4.02 0.99 5.77
N ASN A 139 4.10 1.18 7.08
CA ASN A 139 3.10 0.63 8.00
C ASN A 139 1.97 1.62 8.12
N ILE A 140 0.74 1.12 8.08
CA ILE A 140 -0.45 1.93 8.24
C ILE A 140 -1.41 1.25 9.18
N ARG A 141 -2.07 2.07 9.99
CA ARG A 141 -3.20 1.67 10.82
C ARG A 141 -4.48 2.08 10.14
N ILE A 142 -5.17 1.12 9.54
CA ILE A 142 -6.50 1.33 8.97
C ILE A 142 -7.51 1.39 10.12
N THR A 143 -8.23 2.49 10.18
CA THR A 143 -9.22 2.75 11.24
C THR A 143 -10.66 2.66 10.72
N ASN A 144 -10.86 2.75 9.41
CA ASN A 144 -12.19 2.74 8.83
C ASN A 144 -12.16 2.21 7.39
N VAL A 145 -13.02 1.24 7.10
CA VAL A 145 -13.35 0.76 5.76
C VAL A 145 -14.87 0.75 5.63
N GLN A 146 -15.40 1.53 4.71
CA GLN A 146 -16.84 1.62 4.45
C GLN A 146 -17.14 1.08 3.06
N GLY A 147 -18.06 0.11 2.99
CA GLY A 147 -18.63 -0.39 1.75
C GLY A 147 -19.60 0.60 1.10
N PRO A 148 -20.42 0.13 0.13
CA PRO A 148 -21.42 0.95 -0.52
C PRO A 148 -22.44 1.50 0.49
N PRO A 149 -22.93 2.74 0.33
CA PRO A 149 -22.69 3.66 -0.79
C PRO A 149 -21.46 4.56 -0.63
N ASN A 150 -20.81 4.56 0.53
CA ASN A 150 -19.81 5.57 0.86
C ASN A 150 -18.45 5.32 0.22
N HIS A 151 -18.01 4.05 0.14
CA HIS A 151 -16.72 3.64 -0.41
C HIS A 151 -15.57 4.48 0.15
N LEU A 152 -15.15 4.18 1.38
CA LEU A 152 -14.14 4.97 2.09
C LEU A 152 -13.10 4.07 2.73
N ILE A 153 -11.82 4.42 2.63
CA ILE A 153 -10.74 3.79 3.37
C ILE A 153 -9.86 4.89 3.95
N THR A 154 -9.75 4.93 5.28
CA THR A 154 -8.91 5.90 5.99
C THR A 154 -8.06 5.23 7.06
N GLY A 155 -6.92 5.84 7.35
CA GLY A 155 -6.04 5.40 8.41
C GLY A 155 -4.99 6.44 8.75
N ASN A 156 -3.98 6.01 9.48
CA ASN A 156 -2.80 6.81 9.79
C ASN A 156 -1.55 6.01 9.47
N VAL A 157 -0.51 6.67 8.99
CA VAL A 157 0.80 6.04 8.83
C VAL A 157 1.37 5.76 10.21
N SER A 158 1.64 4.49 10.52
CA SER A 158 2.15 4.06 11.82
C SER A 158 3.67 3.84 11.75
N CYS A 159 4.37 4.23 12.82
CA CYS A 159 5.82 4.09 12.92
C CYS A 159 6.16 3.18 14.11
N PRO A 160 7.01 2.16 13.89
CA PRO A 160 8.45 2.36 14.08
C PRO A 160 9.33 2.02 12.86
N LEU A 161 8.74 1.72 11.69
CA LEU A 161 9.45 1.16 10.52
C LEU A 161 9.60 2.15 9.36
N PHE A 162 9.85 3.43 9.68
CA PHE A 162 10.39 4.37 8.71
C PHE A 162 11.71 4.92 9.27
N GLN A 163 12.84 4.31 8.91
CA GLN A 163 14.13 5.02 9.01
C GLN A 163 14.28 5.93 7.80
N GLY A 164 13.58 7.06 7.84
CA GLY A 164 14.04 8.26 7.18
C GLY A 164 15.16 8.85 8.03
N GLY A 165 16.38 8.89 7.49
CA GLY A 165 17.52 9.55 8.13
C GLY A 165 18.64 8.59 8.55
N GLY A 166 19.44 8.16 7.58
CA GLY A 166 20.89 8.10 7.78
C GLY A 166 21.42 9.53 7.72
N VAL A 167 22.25 9.89 8.69
CA VAL A 167 22.84 11.21 8.97
C VAL A 167 23.21 11.99 7.69
N GLY A 168 22.42 13.02 7.35
CA GLY A 168 22.64 13.91 6.21
C GLY A 168 21.34 14.60 5.85
N GLY A 169 21.31 15.94 5.86
CA GLY A 169 20.11 16.74 5.59
C GLY A 169 19.59 16.59 4.17
N GLY A 170 18.84 15.52 3.92
CA GLY A 170 18.04 15.26 2.72
C GLY A 170 16.66 14.75 3.11
N PRO A 171 15.65 14.80 2.22
CA PRO A 171 14.29 14.45 2.59
C PRO A 171 14.22 12.99 3.02
N SER A 172 13.35 12.73 3.98
CA SER A 172 13.22 11.46 4.70
C SER A 172 12.75 10.36 3.74
N PHE A 173 13.69 9.71 3.05
CA PHE A 173 13.42 8.53 2.22
C PHE A 173 14.12 7.32 2.83
N GLY A 174 13.34 6.37 3.35
CA GLY A 174 13.84 5.06 3.71
C GLY A 174 14.23 4.29 2.46
N VAL A 175 15.53 4.27 2.17
CA VAL A 175 16.22 3.49 1.11
C VAL A 175 15.80 3.83 -0.32
N PHE A 176 16.43 4.88 -0.85
CA PHE A 176 17.02 4.78 -2.18
C PHE A 176 18.28 3.92 -2.04
N THR A 177 18.21 2.62 -2.37
CA THR A 177 19.45 2.00 -2.86
C THR A 177 19.78 2.73 -4.14
N THR A 178 20.90 3.44 -4.18
CA THR A 178 21.53 3.80 -5.43
C THR A 178 21.53 2.54 -6.29
N LEU A 179 20.90 2.62 -7.47
CA LEU A 179 21.13 1.65 -8.53
C LEU A 179 22.65 1.39 -8.58
N PRO A 180 23.13 0.16 -8.34
CA PRO A 180 24.54 -0.14 -8.48
C PRO A 180 24.88 -0.02 -9.97
N GLY A 181 25.38 1.15 -10.39
CA GLY A 181 25.77 1.37 -11.79
C GLY A 181 25.89 2.80 -12.33
N LEU A 182 25.58 3.86 -11.58
CA LEU A 182 25.87 5.23 -12.02
C LEU A 182 27.10 5.76 -11.29
N VAL A 183 28.24 5.53 -11.94
CA VAL A 183 29.54 6.11 -11.63
C VAL A 183 29.49 7.64 -11.70
N GLU A 184 30.23 8.30 -10.81
CA GLU A 184 30.72 9.67 -11.02
C GLU A 184 31.65 9.73 -12.23
#